data_AF-A0A915YV18-F1
#
_entry.id   AF-A0A915YV18-F1
#
_cell.length_a   1.000
_cell.length_b   1.000
_cell.length_c   1.000
_cell.angle_alpha   90.00
_cell.angle_beta   90.00
_cell.angle_gamma   90.00
#
_symmetry.space_group_name_H-M   'P 1'
#
loop_
_entity.id
_entity.type
_entity.pdbx_description
1 polymer ?
#
loop_
_entity_poly.entity_id
_entity_poly.type
_entity_poly.pdbx_seq_one_letter_code
_entity_poly.pdbx_strand_id
1 'polypeptide(L)'
;MCLLGFVELTPIVIIMGTICFSISLSLGPVVLLSSIPIIMPLDYVGTALGIDKSSSNIGSTIYDILVGILQDKDGGKYGMVMRFYLGNSVCVIFISILLYFVSKNWRNGILDMKEDERKRKRAIVKVKDYNKPIKMNYFYIAIFIALLITSWVLFFNYIN
;
A
#
# COMPACT_ATOMS: atom_id res chain seq x y z
N MET A 1 8.33 -3.97 -28.38
CA MET A 1 9.80 -4.02 -28.27
C MET A 1 10.54 -2.90 -29.02
N CYS A 2 9.86 -2.03 -29.78
CA CYS A 2 10.53 -0.94 -30.51
C CYS A 2 10.80 0.35 -29.69
N LEU A 3 10.28 0.49 -28.46
CA LEU A 3 10.57 1.68 -27.63
C LEU A 3 11.98 1.68 -27.00
N LEU A 4 12.63 0.51 -26.92
CA LEU A 4 14.00 0.38 -26.40
C LEU A 4 15.06 1.01 -27.31
N GLY A 5 14.75 1.20 -28.60
CA GLY A 5 15.66 1.83 -29.56
C GLY A 5 15.68 3.36 -29.51
N PHE A 6 14.82 3.99 -28.72
CA PHE A 6 14.67 5.46 -28.67
C PHE A 6 15.37 6.12 -27.49
N VAL A 7 16.04 5.32 -26.65
CA VAL A 7 16.76 5.83 -25.47
C VAL A 7 18.25 5.63 -25.73
N GLU A 8 19.03 6.72 -25.76
CA GLU A 8 20.50 6.71 -25.93
C GLU A 8 21.26 6.05 -24.74
N LEU A 9 20.55 5.38 -23.84
CA LEU A 9 21.12 4.61 -22.73
C LEU A 9 21.50 3.21 -23.21
N THR A 10 22.63 2.70 -22.72
CA THR A 10 23.07 1.33 -23.02
C THR A 10 21.95 0.31 -22.71
N PRO A 11 21.61 -0.61 -23.63
CA PRO A 11 20.50 -1.56 -23.47
C PRO A 11 20.50 -2.34 -22.14
N ILE A 12 21.69 -2.60 -21.59
CA ILE A 12 21.91 -3.27 -20.31
C ILE A 12 21.26 -2.50 -19.15
N VAL A 13 21.40 -1.17 -19.11
CA VAL A 13 20.85 -0.33 -18.03
C VAL A 13 19.33 -0.37 -18.04
N ILE A 14 18.72 -0.37 -19.22
CA ILE A 14 17.25 -0.39 -19.36
C ILE A 14 16.69 -1.74 -18.94
N ILE A 15 17.34 -2.84 -19.36
CA ILE A 15 16.94 -4.20 -18.98
C ILE A 15 17.03 -4.37 -17.46
N MET A 16 18.16 -3.98 -16.86
CA MET A 16 18.35 -4.07 -15.41
C MET A 16 17.34 -3.22 -14.64
N GLY A 17 17.09 -1.98 -15.07
CA GLY A 17 16.09 -1.12 -14.45
C GLY A 17 14.68 -1.72 -14.49
N THR A 18 14.30 -2.29 -15.64
CA THR A 18 12.97 -2.89 -15.83
C THR A 18 12.80 -4.17 -15.00
N ILE A 19 13.84 -5.00 -14.89
CA ILE A 19 13.83 -6.20 -14.06
C ILE A 19 13.72 -5.83 -12.58
N CYS A 20 14.54 -4.89 -12.09
CA CYS A 20 14.47 -4.41 -10.71
C CYS A 20 13.08 -3.84 -10.39
N PHE A 21 12.52 -3.04 -11.29
CA PHE A 21 11.17 -2.52 -11.16
C PHE A 21 10.12 -3.64 -11.08
N SER A 22 10.22 -4.66 -11.95
CA SER A 22 9.29 -5.79 -11.97
C SER A 22 9.34 -6.62 -10.70
N ILE A 23 10.54 -6.87 -10.16
CA ILE A 23 10.73 -7.58 -8.89
C ILE A 23 10.08 -6.79 -7.75
N SER A 24 10.32 -5.48 -7.68
CA SER A 24 9.74 -4.61 -6.67
C SER A 24 8.20 -4.58 -6.76
N LEU A 25 7.65 -4.47 -7.96
CA LEU A 25 6.21 -4.44 -8.22
C LEU A 25 5.51 -5.74 -7.82
N SER A 26 6.19 -6.89 -7.95
CA SER A 26 5.65 -8.19 -7.54
C SER A 26 5.70 -8.40 -6.03
N LEU A 27 6.84 -8.11 -5.39
CA LEU A 27 7.05 -8.42 -3.97
C LEU A 27 6.14 -7.61 -3.04
N GLY A 28 5.90 -6.32 -3.32
CA GLY A 28 5.13 -5.46 -2.43
C GLY A 28 3.71 -5.98 -2.17
N PRO A 29 2.87 -6.11 -3.21
CA PRO A 29 1.49 -6.60 -3.05
C PRO A 29 1.41 -8.04 -2.55
N VAL A 30 2.29 -8.92 -2.99
CA VAL A 30 2.26 -10.35 -2.60
C VAL A 30 2.50 -10.51 -1.09
N VAL A 31 3.48 -9.80 -0.54
CA VAL A 31 3.77 -9.84 0.90
C VAL A 31 2.60 -9.24 1.69
N LEU A 32 2.03 -8.13 1.23
CA LEU A 32 0.91 -7.49 1.90
C LEU A 32 -0.33 -8.41 1.94
N LEU A 33 -0.74 -8.95 0.78
CA LEU A 33 -1.92 -9.80 0.66
C LEU A 33 -1.78 -11.12 1.44
N SER A 34 -0.61 -11.74 1.41
CA SER A 34 -0.35 -12.97 2.17
C SER A 34 -0.32 -12.75 3.69
N SER A 35 -0.02 -11.53 4.15
CA SER A 35 -0.01 -11.20 5.58
C SER A 35 -1.41 -11.11 6.20
N ILE A 36 -2.43 -10.71 5.42
CA ILE A 36 -3.81 -10.52 5.89
C ILE A 36 -4.41 -11.78 6.55
N PRO A 37 -4.41 -12.97 5.91
CA PRO A 37 -4.94 -14.18 6.53
C PRO A 37 -4.11 -14.67 7.74
N ILE A 38 -2.86 -14.24 7.86
CA ILE A 38 -1.97 -14.55 9.01
C ILE A 38 -2.30 -13.69 10.22
N ILE A 39 -2.76 -12.46 10.00
CA ILE A 39 -3.13 -11.53 11.08
C ILE A 39 -4.59 -11.74 11.48
N MET A 40 -5.46 -11.88 10.49
CA MET A 40 -6.90 -11.90 10.70
C MET A 40 -7.44 -13.30 11.01
N PRO A 41 -8.49 -13.38 11.83
CA PRO A 41 -9.30 -14.58 11.96
C PRO A 41 -10.05 -14.88 10.64
N LEU A 42 -10.21 -16.17 10.34
CA LEU A 42 -10.70 -16.66 9.03
C LEU A 42 -12.04 -16.03 8.62
N ASP A 43 -12.95 -15.81 9.57
CA ASP A 43 -14.30 -15.26 9.31
C ASP A 43 -14.26 -13.82 8.78
N TYR A 44 -13.18 -13.07 9.03
CA TYR A 44 -13.04 -11.66 8.64
C TYR A 44 -12.00 -11.43 7.53
N VAL A 45 -11.39 -12.50 7.00
CA VAL A 45 -10.37 -12.38 5.94
C VAL A 45 -10.96 -11.74 4.68
N GLY A 46 -12.19 -12.12 4.31
CA GLY A 46 -12.87 -11.54 3.15
C GLY A 46 -13.07 -10.03 3.28
N THR A 47 -13.56 -9.56 4.43
CA THR A 47 -13.75 -8.13 4.72
C THR A 47 -12.43 -7.38 4.72
N ALA A 48 -11.37 -7.96 5.31
CA ALA A 48 -10.05 -7.35 5.32
C ALA A 48 -9.47 -7.17 3.91
N LEU A 49 -9.61 -8.19 3.05
CA LEU A 49 -9.21 -8.11 1.63
C LEU A 49 -10.04 -7.07 0.86
N GLY A 50 -11.34 -6.95 1.15
CA GLY A 50 -12.19 -5.92 0.55
C GLY A 50 -11.78 -4.49 0.94
N ILE A 51 -11.40 -4.28 2.21
CA ILE A 51 -10.90 -2.99 2.70
C ILE A 51 -9.54 -2.67 2.05
N ASP A 52 -8.63 -3.65 1.94
CA ASP A 52 -7.34 -3.47 1.27
C ASP A 52 -7.53 -3.06 -0.20
N LYS A 53 -8.39 -3.78 -0.92
CA LYS A 53 -8.67 -3.50 -2.33
C LYS A 53 -9.31 -2.13 -2.55
N SER A 54 -10.29 -1.75 -1.73
CA SER A 54 -10.93 -0.44 -1.81
C SER A 54 -9.96 0.69 -1.45
N SER A 55 -9.10 0.50 -0.43
CA SER A 55 -8.04 1.45 -0.07
C SER A 55 -7.07 1.69 -1.24
N SER A 56 -6.66 0.62 -1.92
CA SER A 56 -5.78 0.70 -3.10
C SER A 56 -6.42 1.49 -4.23
N ASN A 57 -7.71 1.27 -4.52
CA ASN A 57 -8.43 2.01 -5.55
C ASN A 57 -8.55 3.50 -5.20
N ILE A 58 -8.91 3.84 -3.95
CA ILE A 58 -8.98 5.23 -3.46
C ILE A 58 -7.62 5.92 -3.65
N GLY A 59 -6.54 5.23 -3.23
CA GLY A 59 -5.17 5.73 -3.40
C GLY A 59 -4.83 6.00 -4.87
N SER A 60 -5.13 5.07 -5.76
CA SER A 60 -4.89 5.23 -7.22
C SER A 60 -5.63 6.44 -7.76
N THR A 61 -6.92 6.58 -7.48
CA THR A 61 -7.72 7.72 -7.97
C THR A 61 -7.12 9.06 -7.53
N ILE A 62 -6.73 9.18 -6.26
CA ILE A 62 -6.10 10.41 -5.77
C ILE A 62 -4.76 10.65 -6.47
N TYR A 63 -3.92 9.62 -6.59
CA TYR A 63 -2.60 9.72 -7.23
C TYR A 63 -2.69 10.09 -8.70
N ASP A 64 -3.58 9.45 -9.46
CA ASP A 64 -3.75 9.67 -10.89
C ASP A 64 -4.16 11.12 -11.16
N ILE A 65 -5.11 11.67 -10.38
CA ILE A 65 -5.53 13.08 -10.48
C ILE A 65 -4.39 14.02 -10.10
N LEU A 66 -3.67 13.75 -9.00
CA LEU A 66 -2.53 14.59 -8.58
C LEU A 66 -1.43 14.64 -9.64
N VAL A 67 -1.09 13.49 -10.22
CA VAL A 67 -0.08 13.39 -11.27
C VAL A 67 -0.51 14.17 -12.51
N GLY A 68 -1.79 14.06 -12.91
CA GLY A 68 -2.35 14.86 -14.01
C GLY A 68 -2.21 16.36 -13.76
N ILE A 69 -2.62 16.85 -12.58
CA ILE A 69 -2.49 18.27 -12.21
C ILE A 69 -1.02 18.73 -12.22
N LEU A 70 -0.10 17.90 -11.72
CA LEU A 70 1.33 18.22 -11.71
C LEU A 70 1.91 18.26 -13.13
N GLN A 71 1.47 17.37 -14.01
CA GLN A 71 1.89 17.34 -15.40
C GLN A 71 1.37 18.57 -16.16
N ASP A 72 0.11 18.96 -15.94
CA ASP A 72 -0.48 20.14 -16.56
C ASP A 72 0.25 21.43 -16.14
N LYS A 73 0.63 21.54 -14.87
CA LYS A 73 1.42 22.67 -14.35
C LYS A 73 2.82 22.76 -14.94
N ASP A 74 3.41 21.64 -15.35
CA ASP A 74 4.73 21.59 -16.00
C ASP A 74 4.63 21.72 -17.54
N GLY A 75 3.46 22.14 -18.05
CA GLY A 75 3.20 22.32 -19.48
C GLY A 75 3.24 21.00 -20.27
N GLY A 76 2.76 19.91 -19.66
CA GLY A 76 2.79 18.57 -20.25
C GLY A 76 4.12 17.82 -20.07
N LYS A 77 5.10 18.42 -19.39
CA LYS A 77 6.37 17.76 -19.04
C LYS A 77 6.22 16.95 -17.76
N TYR A 78 7.13 15.99 -17.56
CA TYR A 78 7.11 15.09 -16.40
C TYR A 78 8.13 15.45 -15.32
N GLY A 79 8.79 16.61 -15.40
CA GLY A 79 9.83 16.99 -14.46
C GLY A 79 9.29 17.22 -13.05
N MET A 80 8.11 17.84 -12.93
CA MET A 80 7.44 18.02 -11.64
C MET A 80 6.91 16.68 -11.08
N VAL A 81 6.33 15.84 -11.94
CA VAL A 81 5.82 14.50 -11.57
C VAL A 81 6.95 13.60 -11.04
N MET A 82 8.10 13.58 -11.72
CA MET A 82 9.23 12.74 -11.30
C MET A 82 9.81 13.18 -9.95
N ARG A 83 9.86 14.49 -9.68
CA ARG A 83 10.25 15.02 -8.35
C ARG A 83 9.26 14.62 -7.26
N PHE A 84 7.96 14.64 -7.57
CA PHE A 84 6.92 14.18 -6.65
C PHE A 84 7.07 12.68 -6.33
N TYR A 85 7.30 11.82 -7.34
CA TYR A 85 7.56 10.40 -7.10
C TYR A 85 8.80 10.15 -6.25
N LEU A 86 9.90 10.86 -6.51
CA LEU A 86 11.12 10.75 -5.68
C LEU A 86 10.84 11.15 -4.22
N GLY A 87 10.11 12.25 -4.00
CA GLY A 87 9.69 12.67 -2.67
C GLY A 87 8.81 11.62 -1.97
N ASN A 88 7.85 11.06 -2.71
CA ASN A 88 6.98 10.02 -2.19
C ASN A 88 7.76 8.74 -1.82
N SER A 89 8.78 8.36 -2.59
CA SER A 89 9.62 7.20 -2.24
C SER A 89 10.29 7.36 -0.86
N VAL A 90 10.73 8.56 -0.50
CA VAL A 90 11.29 8.83 0.85
C VAL A 90 10.22 8.66 1.93
N CYS A 91 9.01 9.17 1.70
CA CYS A 91 7.88 8.98 2.61
C CYS A 91 7.53 7.50 2.80
N VAL A 92 7.54 6.71 1.72
CA VAL A 92 7.27 5.25 1.77
C VAL A 92 8.32 4.51 2.59
N ILE A 93 9.61 4.88 2.48
CA ILE A 93 10.67 4.30 3.31
C ILE A 93 10.40 4.61 4.79
N PHE A 94 10.04 5.85 5.12
CA PHE A 94 9.73 6.23 6.49
C PHE A 94 8.51 5.46 7.05
N ILE A 95 7.44 5.35 6.26
CA ILE A 95 6.25 4.56 6.63
C ILE A 95 6.60 3.08 6.82
N SER A 96 7.47 2.52 5.97
CA SER A 96 7.92 1.13 6.07
C SER A 96 8.68 0.87 7.37
N ILE A 97 9.53 1.81 7.80
CA ILE A 97 10.23 1.74 9.09
C ILE A 97 9.23 1.78 10.24
N LEU A 98 8.25 2.71 10.20
CA LEU A 98 7.20 2.78 11.22
C LEU A 98 6.38 1.49 11.31
N LEU A 99 6.02 0.92 10.16
CA LEU A 99 5.30 -0.35 10.09
C LEU A 99 6.11 -1.50 10.70
N TYR A 100 7.42 -1.55 10.46
CA TYR A 100 8.30 -2.53 11.08
C TYR A 100 8.29 -2.41 12.61
N PHE A 101 8.42 -1.19 13.15
CA PHE A 101 8.34 -0.96 14.60
C PHE A 101 6.98 -1.35 15.18
N VAL A 102 5.88 -0.96 14.53
CA VAL A 102 4.52 -1.33 14.97
C VAL A 102 4.32 -2.85 14.93
N SER A 103 4.80 -3.52 13.88
CA SER A 103 4.71 -4.98 13.75
C SER A 103 5.46 -5.70 14.88
N LYS A 104 6.69 -5.24 15.16
CA LYS A 104 7.55 -5.82 16.21
C LYS A 104 7.01 -5.56 17.61
N ASN A 105 6.61 -4.32 17.91
CA ASN A 105 6.23 -3.89 19.25
C ASN A 105 4.79 -4.23 19.62
N TRP A 106 3.83 -4.09 18.69
CA TRP A 106 2.41 -4.30 19.00
C TRP A 106 1.97 -5.75 18.76
N ARG A 107 2.48 -6.38 17.69
CA ARG A 107 2.02 -7.71 17.29
C ARG A 107 2.99 -8.84 17.63
N ASN A 108 4.00 -8.57 18.47
CA ASN A 108 4.99 -9.55 18.95
C ASN A 108 5.56 -10.43 17.82
N GLY A 109 5.74 -9.85 16.63
CA GLY A 109 6.23 -10.58 15.46
C GLY A 109 5.34 -11.75 15.02
N ILE A 110 4.01 -11.66 15.12
CA ILE A 110 3.10 -12.76 14.71
C ILE A 110 3.34 -13.23 13.26
N LEU A 111 3.81 -12.32 12.40
CA LEU A 111 4.19 -12.59 11.01
C LEU A 111 5.43 -13.48 10.92
N ASP A 112 6.42 -13.27 11.80
CA ASP A 112 7.70 -14.00 11.84
C ASP A 112 7.65 -15.26 12.73
N MET A 113 6.53 -15.48 13.41
CA MET A 113 6.31 -16.59 14.34
C MET A 113 6.16 -17.92 13.60
N LYS A 114 6.76 -19.00 14.14
CA LYS A 114 6.57 -20.37 13.64
C LYS A 114 5.10 -20.77 13.66
N GLU A 115 4.71 -21.62 12.70
CA GLU A 115 3.31 -22.02 12.50
C GLU A 115 2.70 -22.69 13.74
N ASP A 116 3.45 -23.52 14.45
CA ASP A 116 3.01 -24.23 15.65
C ASP A 116 2.68 -23.27 16.80
N GLU A 117 3.55 -22.29 17.04
CA GLU A 117 3.37 -21.28 18.07
C GLU A 117 2.19 -20.34 17.72
N ARG A 118 2.03 -20.03 16.43
CA ARG A 118 0.91 -19.23 15.91
C ARG A 118 -0.43 -19.94 16.11
N LYS A 119 -0.52 -21.25 15.81
CA LYS A 119 -1.72 -22.07 16.04
C LYS A 119 -2.11 -22.09 17.53
N ARG A 120 -1.12 -22.25 18.42
CA ARG A 120 -1.33 -22.21 19.87
C ARG A 120 -1.85 -20.86 20.35
N LYS A 121 -1.27 -19.73 19.89
CA LYS A 121 -1.78 -18.38 20.23
C LYS A 121 -3.19 -18.14 19.69
N ARG A 122 -3.50 -18.59 18.46
CA ARG A 122 -4.85 -18.48 17.89
C ARG A 122 -5.89 -19.27 18.68
N ALA A 123 -5.56 -20.48 19.15
CA ALA A 123 -6.45 -21.27 19.99
C ALA A 123 -6.77 -20.57 21.33
N ILE A 124 -5.75 -19.95 21.94
CA ILE A 124 -5.92 -19.18 23.20
C ILE A 124 -6.73 -17.90 22.98
N VAL A 125 -6.51 -17.19 21.86
CA VAL A 125 -7.21 -15.94 21.53
C VAL A 125 -8.67 -16.19 21.12
N LYS A 126 -8.97 -17.27 20.39
CA LYS A 126 -10.35 -17.67 20.06
C LYS A 126 -11.22 -17.87 21.32
N VAL A 127 -10.61 -18.25 22.44
CA VAL A 127 -11.29 -18.47 23.72
C VAL A 127 -11.45 -17.18 24.54
N LYS A 128 -10.65 -16.12 24.28
CA LYS A 128 -10.50 -15.00 25.23
C LYS A 128 -11.22 -13.70 24.92
N ASP A 129 -11.41 -13.26 23.68
CA ASP A 129 -12.13 -12.00 23.43
C ASP A 129 -12.27 -11.70 21.93
N TYR A 130 -13.50 -11.51 21.47
CA TYR A 130 -13.81 -10.85 20.18
C TYR A 130 -14.45 -9.46 20.36
N ASN A 131 -14.70 -9.04 21.61
CA ASN A 131 -15.66 -7.96 21.91
C ASN A 131 -15.07 -6.70 22.55
N LYS A 132 -13.75 -6.48 22.50
CA LYS A 132 -13.17 -5.21 22.96
C LYS A 132 -12.80 -4.32 21.78
N PRO A 133 -13.65 -3.33 21.42
CA PRO A 133 -13.29 -2.36 20.41
C PRO A 133 -12.08 -1.57 20.90
N ILE A 134 -10.97 -1.69 20.17
CA ILE A 134 -9.79 -0.86 20.40
C ILE A 134 -10.12 0.54 19.87
N LYS A 135 -9.97 1.58 20.71
CA LYS A 135 -10.31 2.97 20.34
C LYS A 135 -9.63 3.44 19.04
N MET A 136 -8.48 2.88 18.71
CA MET A 136 -7.77 3.17 17.45
C MET A 136 -8.48 2.66 16.19
N ASN A 137 -9.36 1.66 16.30
CA ASN A 137 -10.13 1.20 15.13
C ASN A 137 -11.03 2.32 14.58
N TYR A 138 -11.63 3.13 15.46
CA TYR A 138 -12.42 4.29 15.05
C TYR A 138 -11.59 5.34 14.32
N PHE A 139 -10.35 5.56 14.76
CA PHE A 139 -9.43 6.47 14.10
C PHE A 139 -9.08 6.00 12.69
N TYR A 140 -8.77 4.71 12.50
CA TYR A 140 -8.50 4.16 11.17
C TYR A 140 -9.71 4.22 10.24
N ILE A 141 -10.92 3.95 10.76
CA ILE A 141 -12.17 4.07 10.00
C ILE A 141 -12.42 5.53 9.59
N ALA A 142 -12.21 6.48 10.51
CA ALA A 142 -12.38 7.90 10.22
C ALA A 142 -11.43 8.37 9.11
N ILE A 143 -10.16 7.97 9.16
CA ILE A 143 -9.18 8.26 8.08
C ILE A 143 -9.64 7.65 6.76
N PHE A 144 -10.07 6.39 6.76
CA PHE A 144 -10.52 5.71 5.56
C PHE A 144 -11.70 6.44 4.90
N ILE A 145 -12.71 6.82 5.69
CA ILE A 145 -13.87 7.59 5.20
C ILE A 145 -13.44 8.97 4.68
N ALA A 146 -12.55 9.67 5.39
CA ALA A 146 -12.05 10.97 4.94
C ALA A 146 -11.31 10.88 3.59
N LEU A 147 -10.46 9.86 3.41
CA LEU A 147 -9.77 9.62 2.13
C LEU A 147 -10.75 9.24 1.02
N LEU A 148 -11.77 8.43 1.32
CA LEU A 148 -12.82 8.08 0.36
C LEU A 148 -13.57 9.34 -0.10
N ILE A 149 -14.01 10.19 0.83
CA ILE A 149 -14.67 11.46 0.49
C ILE A 149 -13.74 12.34 -0.35
N THR A 150 -12.46 12.45 0.03
CA THR A 150 -11.48 13.24 -0.71
C THR A 150 -11.31 12.74 -2.14
N SER A 151 -11.23 11.42 -2.34
CA SER A 151 -11.17 10.81 -3.68
C SER A 151 -12.39 11.14 -4.52
N TRP A 152 -13.60 11.08 -3.95
CA TRP A 152 -14.83 11.42 -4.66
C TRP A 152 -14.92 12.91 -5.00
N VAL A 153 -14.53 13.78 -4.07
CA VAL A 153 -14.50 15.24 -4.29
C VAL A 153 -13.51 15.61 -5.40
N LEU A 154 -12.31 15.01 -5.39
CA LEU A 154 -11.32 15.23 -6.45
C LEU A 154 -11.83 14.71 -7.79
N PHE A 155 -12.44 13.52 -7.82
CA PHE A 155 -13.01 12.95 -9.03
C PHE A 155 -14.06 13.89 -9.65
N PHE A 156 -15.04 14.35 -8.87
CA PHE A 156 -16.09 15.21 -9.39
C PHE A 156 -15.62 16.62 -9.81
N ASN A 157 -14.56 17.16 -9.22
CA ASN A 157 -14.07 18.49 -9.58
C ASN A 157 -13.13 18.50 -10.80
N TYR A 158 -12.37 17.42 -11.01
CA TYR A 158 -11.32 17.41 -12.04
C TYR A 158 -11.65 16.53 -13.25
N ILE A 159 -12.57 15.57 -13.13
CA ILE A 159 -12.90 14.62 -14.20
C ILE A 159 -14.28 14.89 -14.82
N ASN A 160 -15.21 15.48 -14.06
CA ASN A 160 -16.54 15.89 -14.54
C ASN A 160 -16.51 17.32 -15.10
#